data_AF-A0A7H8XH85-F1
#
_entry.id   AF-A0A7H8XH85-F1
#
_cell.length_a   1.000
_cell.length_b   1.000
_cell.length_c   1.000
_cell.angle_alpha   90.00
_cell.angle_beta   90.00
_cell.angle_gamma   90.00
#
_symmetry.space_group_name_H-M   'P 1'
#
loop_
_entity.id
_entity.type
_entity.pdbx_description
1 polymer ?
#
loop_
_entity_poly.entity_id
_entity_poly.type
_entity_poly.pdbx_seq_one_letter_code
_entity_poly.pdbx_strand_id
1 'polypeptide(L)'
;MSESKKTADQPAASPETLAEVAALAVPATLYGMPPTAQILFAVVDANGTLIRGFGTVSATRLGVGTYQVVFSHDLTRSAYLGTLGLPGSVGGSPSGEIAVVGRAGVPNGVFVQTFTSAGAPADRAFHLAVAS
;
A
#
# COMPACT_ATOMS: atom_id res chain seq x y z
N MET A 1 8.52 25.00 21.51
CA MET A 1 8.85 23.58 21.26
C MET A 1 8.86 23.40 19.75
N SER A 2 10.03 23.16 19.16
CA SER A 2 10.18 23.06 17.71
C SER A 2 9.78 21.66 17.26
N GLU A 3 8.71 21.53 16.46
CA GLU A 3 8.41 20.28 15.75
C GLU A 3 9.58 19.96 14.81
N SER A 4 10.35 18.92 15.15
CA SER A 4 11.27 18.31 14.18
C SER A 4 10.44 17.84 13.00
N LYS A 5 10.67 18.45 11.83
CA LYS A 5 10.14 18.02 10.54
C LYS A 5 10.55 16.56 10.34
N LYS A 6 9.67 15.62 10.71
CA LYS A 6 9.90 14.17 10.56
C LYS A 6 10.08 13.92 9.07
N THR A 7 11.32 13.65 8.67
CA THR A 7 11.61 13.31 7.27
C THR A 7 10.95 11.95 7.01
N ALA A 8 10.27 11.80 5.87
CA ALA A 8 9.68 10.51 5.53
C ALA A 8 10.80 9.51 5.25
N ASP A 9 10.82 8.37 5.96
CA ASP A 9 11.77 7.27 5.70
C ASP A 9 11.46 6.50 4.41
N GLN A 10 10.36 6.86 3.74
CA GLN A 10 9.95 6.29 2.46
C GLN A 10 10.68 7.01 1.31
N PRO A 11 11.03 6.30 0.22
CA PRO A 11 11.48 6.94 -1.00
C PRO A 11 10.47 8.01 -1.47
N ALA A 12 10.95 9.11 -2.04
CA ALA A 12 10.08 10.14 -2.59
C ALA A 12 9.18 9.56 -3.71
N ALA A 13 7.93 10.03 -3.78
CA ALA A 13 7.05 9.68 -4.89
C ALA A 13 7.53 10.34 -6.19
N SER A 14 7.41 9.62 -7.32
CA SER A 14 7.76 10.20 -8.62
C SER A 14 6.70 11.23 -9.06
N PRO A 15 7.06 12.24 -9.87
CA PRO A 15 6.12 13.26 -10.34
C PRO A 15 4.95 12.68 -11.14
N GLU A 16 5.20 11.62 -11.92
CA GLU A 16 4.17 10.89 -12.67
C GLU A 16 3.12 10.25 -11.74
N THR A 17 3.57 9.65 -10.62
CA THR A 17 2.68 9.11 -9.57
C THR A 17 1.82 10.23 -9.00
N LEU A 18 2.41 11.38 -8.70
CA LEU A 18 1.69 12.54 -8.15
C LEU A 18 0.65 13.12 -9.13
N ALA A 19 0.88 12.99 -10.45
CA ALA A 19 -0.07 13.43 -11.46
C ALA A 19 -1.25 12.46 -11.62
N GLU A 20 -0.99 11.14 -11.62
CA GLU A 20 -2.02 10.10 -11.74
C GLU A 20 -3.02 10.15 -10.57
N VAL A 21 -2.53 10.45 -9.36
CA VAL A 21 -3.35 10.40 -8.13
C VAL A 21 -4.32 11.57 -8.01
N ALA A 22 -3.98 12.74 -8.56
CA ALA A 22 -4.81 13.93 -8.51
C ALA A 22 -6.11 13.76 -9.32
N ALA A 23 -6.12 12.87 -10.31
CA ALA A 23 -7.29 12.62 -11.16
C ALA A 23 -8.33 11.67 -10.54
N LEU A 24 -7.97 10.91 -9.49
CA LEU A 24 -8.78 9.78 -9.02
C LEU A 24 -9.20 9.85 -7.54
N ALA A 25 -8.79 10.84 -6.75
CA ALA A 25 -9.04 10.84 -5.31
C ALA A 25 -10.44 11.37 -4.90
N VAL A 26 -11.19 10.57 -4.12
CA VAL A 26 -12.39 11.00 -3.37
C VAL A 26 -12.01 11.26 -1.91
N PRO A 27 -12.31 12.42 -1.30
CA PRO A 27 -11.74 12.85 -0.01
C PRO A 27 -12.29 12.11 1.23
N ALA A 28 -11.43 11.89 2.23
CA ALA A 28 -11.78 11.29 3.52
C ALA A 28 -12.41 12.30 4.52
N THR A 29 -13.25 11.85 5.46
CA THR A 29 -13.94 12.71 6.47
C THR A 29 -13.40 12.56 7.91
N LEU A 30 -13.71 13.52 8.79
CA LEU A 30 -13.08 13.64 10.12
C LEU A 30 -13.42 12.53 11.15
N TYR A 31 -14.53 11.80 10.97
CA TYR A 31 -15.19 11.02 12.02
C TYR A 31 -15.13 9.48 11.84
N GLY A 32 -14.24 8.99 10.98
CA GLY A 32 -14.20 7.57 10.61
C GLY A 32 -15.03 7.28 9.38
N MET A 33 -15.20 5.98 9.09
CA MET A 33 -15.79 5.49 7.85
C MET A 33 -17.28 5.89 7.76
N PRO A 34 -17.68 6.71 6.77
CA PRO A 34 -19.09 7.04 6.54
C PRO A 34 -19.91 5.78 6.22
N PRO A 35 -21.25 5.82 6.20
CA PRO A 35 -22.08 4.69 5.75
C PRO A 35 -21.76 4.19 4.34
N THR A 36 -21.00 4.98 3.56
CA THR A 36 -20.45 4.63 2.26
C THR A 36 -19.09 3.95 2.34
N ALA A 37 -18.66 3.51 3.52
CA ALA A 37 -17.44 2.77 3.76
C ALA A 37 -17.30 1.59 2.80
N GLN A 38 -16.14 1.45 2.16
CA GLN A 38 -15.85 0.36 1.22
C GLN A 38 -14.57 -0.37 1.63
N ILE A 39 -14.58 -1.69 1.44
CA ILE A 39 -13.36 -2.48 1.46
C ILE A 39 -12.77 -2.47 0.06
N LEU A 40 -11.58 -1.89 -0.06
CA LEU A 40 -10.74 -1.96 -1.24
C LEU A 40 -9.69 -3.06 -1.02
N PHE A 41 -9.24 -3.71 -2.08
CA PHE A 41 -8.17 -4.70 -1.94
C PHE A 41 -7.28 -4.77 -3.17
N ALA A 42 -6.04 -5.18 -2.94
CA ALA A 42 -5.05 -5.48 -3.96
C ALA A 42 -4.38 -6.83 -3.65
N VAL A 43 -4.17 -7.64 -4.68
CA VAL A 43 -3.32 -8.83 -4.63
C VAL A 43 -2.13 -8.56 -5.53
N VAL A 44 -0.94 -8.51 -4.94
CA VAL A 44 0.29 -8.06 -5.58
C VAL A 44 1.30 -9.20 -5.56
N ASP A 45 1.90 -9.47 -6.72
CA ASP A 45 2.96 -10.48 -6.84
C ASP A 45 4.32 -9.94 -6.33
N ALA A 46 5.27 -10.82 -6.05
CA ALA A 46 6.56 -10.47 -5.46
C ALA A 46 7.37 -9.48 -6.32
N ASN A 47 7.20 -9.48 -7.63
CA ASN A 47 7.84 -8.51 -8.52
C ASN A 47 7.17 -7.12 -8.52
N GLY A 48 6.07 -6.93 -7.79
CA GLY A 48 5.30 -5.68 -7.70
C GLY A 48 4.16 -5.58 -8.69
N THR A 49 3.86 -6.63 -9.47
CA THR A 49 2.74 -6.64 -10.42
C THR A 49 1.42 -6.76 -9.67
N LEU A 50 0.47 -5.87 -10.00
CA LEU A 50 -0.91 -6.01 -9.55
C LEU A 50 -1.59 -7.16 -10.30
N ILE A 51 -1.94 -8.24 -9.60
CA ILE A 51 -2.59 -9.41 -10.20
C ILE A 51 -4.10 -9.20 -10.30
N ARG A 52 -4.70 -8.63 -9.25
CA ARG A 52 -6.13 -8.30 -9.18
C ARG A 52 -6.38 -7.32 -8.05
N GLY A 53 -7.49 -6.60 -8.11
CA GLY A 53 -7.93 -5.72 -7.03
C GLY A 53 -9.33 -5.17 -7.25
N PHE A 54 -9.82 -4.47 -6.24
CA PHE A 54 -11.04 -3.66 -6.29
C PHE A 54 -10.72 -2.27 -5.74
N GLY A 55 -11.04 -1.23 -6.52
CA GLY A 55 -10.62 0.15 -6.24
C GLY A 55 -9.10 0.39 -6.28
N THR A 56 -8.31 -0.60 -6.68
CA THR A 56 -6.86 -0.46 -6.89
C THR A 56 -6.59 0.02 -8.31
N VAL A 57 -5.73 1.02 -8.43
CA VAL A 57 -5.30 1.60 -9.71
C VAL A 57 -4.01 0.94 -10.18
N SER A 58 -3.02 0.83 -9.30
CA SER A 58 -1.71 0.28 -9.66
C SER A 58 -0.95 -0.28 -8.45
N ALA A 59 0.05 -1.13 -8.74
CA ALA A 59 1.07 -1.54 -7.79
C ALA A 59 2.44 -1.40 -8.45
N THR A 60 3.45 -1.03 -7.66
CA THR A 60 4.81 -0.80 -8.16
C THR A 60 5.83 -1.19 -7.11
N ARG A 61 6.85 -1.95 -7.52
CA ARG A 61 8.02 -2.22 -6.70
C ARG A 61 8.99 -1.04 -6.76
N LEU A 62 9.35 -0.52 -5.59
CA LEU A 62 10.23 0.64 -5.42
C LEU A 62 11.67 0.22 -5.09
N GLY A 63 11.83 -0.98 -4.55
CA GLY A 63 13.09 -1.58 -4.12
C GLY A 63 12.86 -2.98 -3.58
N VAL A 64 13.91 -3.64 -3.11
CA VAL A 64 13.78 -4.98 -2.51
C VAL A 64 12.83 -4.93 -1.32
N GLY A 65 11.79 -5.77 -1.37
CA GLY A 65 10.76 -5.87 -0.34
C GLY A 65 10.02 -4.56 -0.07
N THR A 66 9.99 -3.63 -1.04
CA THR A 66 9.39 -2.31 -0.85
C THR A 66 8.50 -1.96 -2.04
N TYR A 67 7.24 -1.65 -1.76
CA TYR A 67 6.21 -1.45 -2.76
C TYR A 67 5.34 -0.23 -2.45
N GLN A 68 4.70 0.29 -3.50
CA GLN A 68 3.55 1.16 -3.40
C GLN A 68 2.35 0.49 -4.07
N VAL A 69 1.19 0.67 -3.46
CA VAL A 69 -0.11 0.33 -4.05
C VAL A 69 -0.96 1.59 -4.07
N VAL A 70 -1.48 1.96 -5.23
CA VAL A 70 -2.31 3.15 -5.42
C VAL A 70 -3.76 2.73 -5.62
N PHE A 71 -4.68 3.42 -4.94
CA PHE A 71 -6.12 3.21 -5.02
C PHE A 71 -6.82 4.41 -5.65
N SER A 72 -8.10 4.25 -6.03
CA SER A 72 -8.95 5.30 -6.59
C SER A 72 -9.67 6.12 -5.51
N HIS A 73 -9.21 6.12 -4.26
CA HIS A 73 -9.84 6.81 -3.13
C HIS A 73 -8.77 7.48 -2.28
N ASP A 74 -9.07 8.62 -1.67
CA ASP A 74 -8.19 9.19 -0.64
C ASP A 74 -8.18 8.25 0.57
N LEU A 75 -6.99 7.79 0.94
CA LEU A 75 -6.78 6.82 2.00
C LEU A 75 -6.25 7.44 3.30
N THR A 76 -6.17 8.76 3.40
CA THR A 76 -5.49 9.47 4.50
C THR A 76 -6.02 9.09 5.90
N ARG A 77 -7.24 8.55 6.00
CA ARG A 77 -7.89 8.17 7.27
C ARG A 77 -8.40 6.73 7.28
N SER A 78 -7.90 5.91 6.37
CA SER A 78 -8.32 4.52 6.19
C SER A 78 -7.48 3.58 7.07
N ALA A 79 -8.01 2.40 7.34
CA ALA A 79 -7.26 1.33 8.00
C ALA A 79 -6.63 0.40 6.95
N TYR A 80 -5.41 -0.08 7.21
CA TYR A 80 -4.66 -0.96 6.31
C TYR A 80 -4.40 -2.31 6.96
N LEU A 81 -4.62 -3.39 6.21
CA LEU A 81 -4.30 -4.76 6.62
C LEU A 81 -3.52 -5.45 5.50
N GLY A 82 -2.29 -5.85 5.79
CA GLY A 82 -1.45 -6.63 4.87
C GLY A 82 -1.23 -8.05 5.38
N THR A 83 -1.22 -9.02 4.47
CA THR A 83 -0.76 -10.39 4.72
C THR A 83 0.21 -10.82 3.62
N LEU A 84 1.24 -11.58 3.99
CA LEU A 84 2.07 -12.26 2.99
C LEU A 84 1.28 -13.42 2.39
N GLY A 85 1.27 -13.52 1.07
CA GLY A 85 0.41 -14.48 0.37
C GLY A 85 0.66 -14.51 -1.12
N LEU A 86 0.89 -15.71 -1.67
CA LEU A 86 0.93 -15.92 -3.12
C LEU A 86 -0.42 -15.53 -3.77
N PRO A 87 -0.40 -15.07 -5.02
CA PRO A 87 -1.62 -14.67 -5.72
C PRO A 87 -2.47 -15.88 -6.18
N GLY A 88 -1.86 -17.06 -6.34
CA GLY A 88 -2.51 -18.28 -6.81
C GLY A 88 -2.87 -19.27 -5.70
N SER A 89 -3.34 -20.46 -6.10
CA SER A 89 -3.77 -21.54 -5.19
C SER A 89 -2.79 -22.71 -5.11
N VAL A 90 -1.57 -22.54 -5.61
CA VAL A 90 -0.53 -23.58 -5.67
C VAL A 90 0.77 -23.03 -5.06
N GLY A 91 1.47 -23.87 -4.30
CA GLY A 91 2.70 -23.52 -3.58
C GLY A 91 2.46 -23.08 -2.14
N GLY A 92 3.55 -22.73 -1.45
CA GLY A 92 3.53 -22.20 -0.09
C GLY A 92 4.01 -20.76 -0.07
N SER A 93 3.29 -19.89 0.63
CA SER A 93 3.74 -18.50 0.81
C SER A 93 4.94 -18.51 1.76
N PRO A 94 6.09 -17.98 1.34
CA PRO A 94 7.27 -18.04 2.20
C PRO A 94 7.08 -17.14 3.42
N SER A 95 7.51 -17.63 4.59
CA SER A 95 7.33 -16.96 5.89
C SER A 95 8.11 -15.64 6.00
N GLY A 96 7.58 -14.72 6.79
CA GLY A 96 8.17 -13.42 7.04
C GLY A 96 7.16 -12.44 7.62
N GLU A 97 7.51 -11.17 7.56
CA GLU A 97 6.75 -10.06 8.12
C GLU A 97 6.35 -9.09 7.01
N ILE A 98 5.23 -8.41 7.23
CA ILE A 98 4.73 -7.34 6.37
C ILE A 98 4.42 -6.13 7.24
N ALA A 99 4.82 -4.95 6.77
CA ALA A 99 4.48 -3.67 7.37
C ALA A 99 3.75 -2.82 6.34
N VAL A 100 2.68 -2.15 6.78
CA VAL A 100 1.83 -1.31 5.92
C VAL A 100 1.61 0.05 6.58
N VAL A 101 1.64 1.10 5.78
CA VAL A 101 1.36 2.47 6.19
C VAL A 101 0.94 3.28 4.97
N GLY A 102 0.28 4.44 5.16
CA GLY A 102 0.02 5.37 4.05
C GLY A 102 1.31 5.81 3.35
N ARG A 103 1.24 6.04 2.04
CA ARG A 103 2.38 6.50 1.23
C ARG A 103 2.54 8.02 1.40
N ALA A 104 3.69 8.44 1.90
CA ALA A 104 3.98 9.84 2.14
C ALA A 104 3.89 10.67 0.84
N GLY A 105 3.07 11.73 0.86
CA GLY A 105 2.84 12.59 -0.31
C GLY A 105 1.90 12.02 -1.37
N VAL A 106 1.35 10.82 -1.16
CA VAL A 106 0.42 10.14 -2.07
C VAL A 106 -0.84 9.75 -1.28
N PRO A 107 -1.86 10.63 -1.19
CA PRO A 107 -3.00 10.45 -0.28
C PRO A 107 -3.79 9.15 -0.50
N ASN A 108 -3.82 8.66 -1.73
CA ASN A 108 -4.47 7.43 -2.14
C ASN A 108 -3.52 6.23 -2.24
N GLY A 109 -2.31 6.34 -1.69
CA GLY A 109 -1.26 5.33 -1.75
C GLY A 109 -1.03 4.62 -0.42
N VAL A 110 -0.71 3.34 -0.48
CA VAL A 110 -0.20 2.54 0.63
C VAL A 110 1.23 2.15 0.34
N PHE A 111 2.12 2.42 1.29
CA PHE A 111 3.48 1.92 1.32
C PHE A 111 3.51 0.57 2.02
N VAL A 112 4.10 -0.42 1.34
CA VAL A 112 4.18 -1.79 1.84
C VAL A 112 5.63 -2.20 1.89
N GLN A 113 6.03 -2.81 3.00
CA GLN A 113 7.33 -3.44 3.15
C GLN A 113 7.17 -4.90 3.52
N THR A 114 8.01 -5.76 2.95
CA THR A 114 8.03 -7.19 3.21
C THR A 114 9.43 -7.66 3.58
N PHE A 115 9.51 -8.55 4.55
CA PHE A 115 10.76 -9.00 5.15
C PHE A 115 10.83 -10.53 5.22
N THR A 116 12.03 -11.09 5.31
CA THR A 116 12.23 -12.45 5.81
C THR A 116 12.01 -12.50 7.31
N SER A 117 11.76 -13.68 7.89
CA SER A 117 11.68 -13.86 9.35
C SER A 117 12.97 -13.52 10.11
N ALA A 118 14.06 -13.20 9.42
CA ALA A 118 15.27 -12.64 10.01
C ALA A 118 15.28 -11.08 10.00
N GLY A 119 14.18 -10.44 9.58
CA GLY A 119 14.04 -8.99 9.45
C GLY A 119 14.71 -8.38 8.21
N ALA A 120 15.20 -9.19 7.26
CA ALA A 120 15.85 -8.68 6.05
C ALA A 120 14.82 -8.32 4.97
N PRO A 121 14.90 -7.16 4.29
CA PRO A 121 14.01 -6.83 3.18
C PRO A 121 14.02 -7.93 2.11
N ALA A 122 12.86 -8.40 1.69
CA ALA A 122 12.75 -9.45 0.69
C ALA A 122 11.48 -9.28 -0.14
N ASP A 123 11.60 -9.51 -1.45
CA ASP A 123 10.46 -9.46 -2.36
C ASP A 123 9.49 -10.61 -2.08
N ARG A 124 8.25 -10.27 -1.72
CA ARG A 124 7.21 -11.25 -1.40
C ARG A 124 5.87 -10.81 -1.96
N ALA A 125 5.10 -11.77 -2.45
CA ALA A 125 3.72 -11.52 -2.81
C ALA A 125 2.89 -11.26 -1.54
N PHE A 126 1.89 -10.39 -1.67
CA PHE A 126 1.05 -10.01 -0.54
C PHE A 126 -0.37 -9.69 -0.98
N HIS A 127 -1.29 -9.80 -0.03
CA HIS A 127 -2.66 -9.32 -0.14
C HIS A 127 -2.78 -8.10 0.76
N LEU A 128 -3.41 -7.05 0.25
CA LEU A 128 -3.63 -5.80 0.96
C LEU A 128 -5.14 -5.51 0.95
N ALA A 129 -5.70 -5.28 2.13
CA ALA A 129 -7.05 -4.76 2.29
C ALA A 129 -6.98 -3.35 2.89
N VAL A 130 -7.86 -2.48 2.41
CA VAL A 130 -8.04 -1.12 2.91
C VAL A 130 -9.50 -0.95 3.27
N ALA A 131 -9.76 -0.57 4.51
CA ALA A 131 -11.10 -0.20 4.96
C ALA A 131 -11.18 1.33 4.98
N SER A 132 -11.98 1.90 4.08
CA SER A 132 -12.01 3.33 3.79
C SER A 132 -13.42 3.91 3.73
#